data_AF-A0A7X7RR96-F1
#
_entry.id   AF-A0A7X7RR96-F1
#
_cell.length_a   1.000
_cell.length_b   1.000
_cell.length_c   1.000
_cell.angle_alpha   90.00
_cell.angle_beta   90.00
_cell.angle_gamma   90.00
#
_symmetry.space_group_name_H-M   'P 1'
#
loop_
_entity.id
_entity.type
_entity.pdbx_description
1 polymer ?
#
loop_
_entity_poly.entity_id
_entity_poly.type
_entity_poly.pdbx_seq_one_letter_code
_entity_poly.pdbx_strand_id
1 'polypeptide(L)'
;MANQIGESRNQLHKYLRLTELIPDILNLLDTKALALMTAVDISHIDKEVQAWLYEYMRENGACKSFQIIALREYLKENGAITQMAMIKVLNENMPGNSKDRTRVIKIPQKKLCEYFPAFFARTQMGNIIFKLLEEWKNENNGGEADGV
;
A
#
# COMPACT_ATOMS: atom_id res chain seq x y z
N MET A 1 -33.76 -9.18 -30.70
CA MET A 1 -33.50 -9.82 -29.40
C MET A 1 -32.11 -9.42 -28.91
N ALA A 2 -31.94 -8.16 -28.49
CA ALA A 2 -30.63 -7.59 -28.10
C ALA A 2 -30.65 -6.99 -26.68
N ASN A 3 -31.48 -7.57 -25.80
CA ASN A 3 -31.69 -7.13 -24.42
C ASN A 3 -31.62 -8.32 -23.43
N GLN A 4 -30.77 -9.30 -23.71
CA GLN A 4 -30.44 -10.35 -22.76
C GLN A 4 -28.93 -10.41 -22.64
N ILE A 5 -28.45 -9.67 -21.64
CA ILE A 5 -27.17 -9.74 -20.93
C ILE A 5 -26.99 -8.29 -20.45
N GLY A 6 -27.60 -7.97 -19.32
CA GLY A 6 -27.38 -6.74 -18.58
C GLY A 6 -25.99 -6.67 -17.94
N GLU A 7 -25.01 -7.42 -18.48
CA GLU A 7 -23.63 -7.26 -18.06
C GLU A 7 -23.07 -6.01 -18.72
N SER A 8 -22.72 -5.04 -17.89
CA SER A 8 -22.08 -3.82 -18.37
C SER A 8 -20.80 -4.18 -19.13
N ARG A 9 -20.42 -3.39 -20.15
CA ARG A 9 -19.14 -3.51 -20.87
C ARG A 9 -17.94 -3.70 -19.91
N ASN A 10 -18.03 -3.11 -18.72
CA ASN A 10 -17.04 -3.27 -17.64
C ASN A 10 -16.92 -4.69 -17.09
N GLN A 11 -18.00 -5.48 -17.02
CA GLN A 11 -17.94 -6.89 -16.59
C GLN A 11 -17.26 -7.75 -17.64
N LEU A 12 -17.63 -7.58 -18.92
CA LEU A 12 -16.96 -8.29 -20.02
C LEU A 12 -15.45 -8.01 -20.04
N HIS A 13 -15.04 -6.75 -19.87
CA HIS A 13 -13.63 -6.37 -19.80
C HIS A 13 -12.90 -7.02 -18.61
N LYS A 14 -13.55 -7.15 -17.45
CA LYS A 14 -12.97 -7.84 -16.29
C LYS A 14 -12.73 -9.31 -16.59
N TYR A 15 -13.71 -10.01 -17.16
CA TYR A 15 -13.56 -11.43 -17.51
C TYR A 15 -12.49 -11.65 -18.56
N LEU A 16 -12.42 -10.79 -19.59
CA LEU A 16 -11.33 -10.82 -20.57
C LEU A 16 -9.98 -10.62 -19.90
N ARG A 17 -9.89 -9.80 -18.86
CA ARG A 17 -8.63 -9.62 -18.15
C ARG A 17 -8.21 -10.80 -17.31
N LEU A 18 -9.13 -11.57 -16.75
CA LEU A 18 -8.76 -12.79 -16.02
C LEU A 18 -8.04 -13.84 -16.89
N THR A 19 -8.20 -13.82 -18.21
CA THR A 19 -7.43 -14.72 -19.10
C THR A 19 -5.95 -14.36 -19.16
N GLU A 20 -5.58 -13.15 -18.74
CA GLU A 20 -4.19 -12.71 -18.59
C GLU A 20 -3.57 -13.18 -17.26
N LEU A 21 -4.27 -13.96 -16.43
CA LEU A 21 -3.68 -14.60 -15.26
C LEU A 21 -2.97 -15.91 -15.60
N ILE A 22 -1.95 -16.26 -14.81
CA ILE A 22 -1.38 -17.62 -14.83
C ILE A 22 -2.39 -18.61 -14.20
N PRO A 23 -2.35 -19.91 -14.60
CA PRO A 23 -3.29 -20.91 -14.08
C PRO A 23 -3.31 -21.00 -12.55
N ASP A 24 -2.16 -20.85 -11.91
CA ASP A 24 -2.05 -20.94 -10.45
C ASP A 24 -2.80 -19.84 -9.71
N ILE A 25 -2.74 -18.60 -10.22
CA ILE A 25 -3.48 -17.46 -9.64
C ILE A 25 -4.98 -17.56 -9.98
N LEU A 26 -5.33 -18.06 -11.16
CA LEU A 26 -6.72 -18.35 -11.51
C LEU A 26 -7.33 -19.36 -10.54
N ASN A 27 -6.59 -20.42 -10.19
CA ASN A 27 -7.02 -21.41 -9.22
C ASN A 27 -7.22 -20.80 -7.81
N LEU A 28 -6.40 -19.83 -7.41
CA LEU A 28 -6.61 -19.09 -6.15
C LEU A 28 -7.91 -18.27 -6.18
N LEU A 29 -8.29 -17.72 -7.33
CA LEU A 29 -9.57 -17.03 -7.51
C LEU A 29 -10.74 -18.02 -7.44
N ASP A 30 -10.64 -19.16 -8.12
CA ASP A 30 -11.68 -20.19 -8.17
C ASP A 30 -11.96 -20.81 -6.80
N THR A 31 -10.89 -21.04 -6.02
CA THR A 31 -10.97 -21.53 -4.63
C THR A 31 -11.41 -20.45 -3.63
N LYS A 32 -11.69 -19.22 -4.08
CA LYS A 32 -12.02 -18.04 -3.26
C LYS A 32 -10.93 -17.63 -2.27
N ALA A 33 -9.70 -18.10 -2.45
CA ALA A 33 -8.54 -17.67 -1.67
C ALA A 33 -8.09 -16.25 -2.07
N LEU A 34 -8.34 -15.84 -3.31
CA LEU A 34 -8.04 -14.52 -3.86
C LEU A 34 -9.32 -13.76 -4.24
N ALA A 35 -9.39 -12.47 -3.87
CA ALA A 35 -10.53 -11.63 -4.22
C ALA A 35 -10.52 -11.26 -5.72
N LEU A 36 -11.70 -11.23 -6.35
CA LEU A 36 -11.86 -10.91 -7.77
C LEU A 36 -11.20 -9.57 -8.16
N MET A 37 -11.33 -8.54 -7.34
CA MET A 37 -10.75 -7.23 -7.63
C MET A 37 -9.21 -7.30 -7.65
N THR A 38 -8.62 -8.01 -6.69
CA THR A 38 -7.17 -8.25 -6.66
C THR A 38 -6.71 -9.07 -7.86
N ALA A 39 -7.46 -10.10 -8.26
CA ALA A 39 -7.15 -10.89 -9.45
C ALA A 39 -7.18 -10.04 -10.73
N VAL A 40 -8.16 -9.14 -10.87
CA VAL A 40 -8.20 -8.17 -11.98
C VAL A 40 -6.99 -7.23 -11.93
N ASP A 41 -6.58 -6.74 -10.76
CA ASP A 41 -5.38 -5.89 -10.67
C ASP A 41 -4.10 -6.65 -11.07
N ILE A 42 -3.96 -7.91 -10.65
CA ILE A 42 -2.81 -8.77 -10.99
C ILE A 42 -2.76 -9.06 -12.49
N SER A 43 -3.92 -9.15 -13.16
CA SER A 43 -3.97 -9.42 -14.61
C SER A 43 -3.32 -8.34 -15.49
N HIS A 44 -3.00 -7.17 -14.91
CA HIS A 44 -2.26 -6.10 -15.56
C HIS A 44 -0.73 -6.22 -15.41
N ILE A 45 -0.24 -7.27 -14.74
CA ILE A 45 1.17 -7.51 -14.46
C ILE A 45 1.67 -8.63 -15.38
N ASP A 46 2.93 -8.55 -15.82
CA ASP A 46 3.52 -9.58 -16.68
C ASP A 46 3.59 -10.96 -16.02
N LYS A 47 3.51 -12.01 -16.84
CA LYS A 47 3.41 -13.42 -16.39
C LYS A 47 4.56 -13.87 -15.50
N GLU A 48 5.78 -13.36 -15.75
CA GLU A 48 6.95 -13.66 -14.91
C GLU A 48 6.78 -13.12 -13.49
N VAL A 49 6.36 -11.87 -13.35
CA VAL A 49 6.10 -11.24 -12.05
C VAL A 49 4.89 -11.88 -11.37
N GLN A 50 3.88 -12.32 -12.14
CA GLN A 50 2.77 -13.13 -11.59
C GLN A 50 3.26 -14.45 -10.99
N ALA A 51 4.23 -15.14 -11.60
CA ALA A 51 4.79 -16.37 -11.04
C ALA A 51 5.49 -16.11 -9.71
N TRP A 52 6.30 -15.05 -9.62
CA TRP A 52 6.90 -14.63 -8.34
C TRP A 52 5.85 -14.28 -7.30
N LEU A 53 4.79 -13.58 -7.70
CA LEU A 53 3.69 -13.21 -6.81
C LEU A 53 2.97 -14.44 -6.26
N TYR A 54 2.78 -15.48 -7.08
CA TYR A 54 2.20 -16.74 -6.64
C TYR A 54 3.07 -17.44 -5.57
N GLU A 55 4.39 -17.54 -5.80
CA GLU A 55 5.32 -18.09 -4.80
C GLU A 55 5.27 -17.29 -3.50
N TYR A 56 5.26 -15.95 -3.59
CA TYR A 56 5.09 -15.09 -2.43
C TYR A 56 3.78 -15.36 -1.67
N MET A 57 2.66 -15.52 -2.40
CA MET A 57 1.34 -15.81 -1.80
C MET A 57 1.29 -17.18 -1.12
N ARG A 58 2.05 -18.16 -1.62
CA ARG A 58 2.14 -19.50 -0.99
C ARG A 58 2.77 -19.43 0.39
N GLU A 59 3.75 -18.56 0.58
CA GLU A 59 4.47 -18.39 1.85
C GLU A 59 3.77 -17.42 2.81
N ASN A 60 3.15 -16.36 2.28
CA ASN A 60 2.68 -15.22 3.08
C ASN A 60 1.15 -15.04 3.08
N GLY A 61 0.43 -15.84 2.31
CA GLY A 61 -1.01 -15.71 2.07
C GLY A 61 -1.35 -14.76 0.93
N ALA A 62 -2.61 -14.77 0.50
CA ALA A 62 -3.09 -13.99 -0.64
C ALA A 62 -2.93 -12.48 -0.43
N CYS A 63 -2.33 -11.80 -1.42
CA CYS A 63 -2.12 -10.36 -1.38
C CYS A 63 -3.45 -9.59 -1.34
N LYS A 64 -3.43 -8.44 -0.67
CA LYS A 64 -4.56 -7.50 -0.67
C LYS A 64 -4.43 -6.52 -1.84
N SER A 65 -5.54 -5.90 -2.24
CA SER A 65 -5.57 -5.01 -3.42
C SER A 65 -4.56 -3.85 -3.29
N PHE A 66 -4.37 -3.29 -2.10
CA PHE A 66 -3.41 -2.20 -1.89
C PHE A 66 -1.94 -2.60 -2.09
N GLN A 67 -1.57 -3.85 -1.79
CA GLN A 67 -0.23 -4.37 -2.09
C GLN A 67 -0.01 -4.48 -3.60
N ILE A 68 -1.03 -4.91 -4.34
CA ILE A 68 -0.96 -5.01 -5.80
C ILE A 68 -0.93 -3.62 -6.45
N ILE A 69 -1.68 -2.66 -5.92
CA ILE A 69 -1.63 -1.26 -6.38
C ILE A 69 -0.21 -0.70 -6.22
N ALA A 70 0.41 -0.86 -5.04
CA ALA A 70 1.78 -0.41 -4.79
C ALA A 70 2.80 -1.08 -5.73
N LEU A 71 2.65 -2.38 -5.99
CA LEU A 71 3.48 -3.11 -6.95
C LEU A 71 3.34 -2.57 -8.38
N ARG A 72 2.11 -2.25 -8.81
CA ARG A 72 1.85 -1.68 -10.14
C ARG A 72 2.41 -0.26 -10.27
N GLU A 73 2.34 0.54 -9.22
CA GLU A 73 2.97 1.87 -9.19
C GLU A 73 4.48 1.75 -9.33
N TYR A 74 5.12 0.86 -8.58
CA TYR A 74 6.55 0.59 -8.71
C TYR A 74 6.94 0.17 -10.12
N LEU A 75 6.19 -0.77 -10.73
CA LEU A 75 6.42 -1.22 -12.10
C LEU A 75 6.26 -0.09 -13.12
N LYS A 76 5.28 0.80 -12.93
CA LYS A 76 5.06 1.96 -13.81
C LYS A 76 6.21 2.96 -13.75
N GLU A 77 6.81 3.16 -12.57
CA GLU A 77 7.92 4.10 -12.37
C GLU A 77 9.26 3.55 -12.85
N ASN A 78 9.52 2.26 -12.63
CA ASN A 78 10.83 1.65 -12.85
C ASN A 78 10.90 0.80 -14.13
N GLY A 79 9.76 0.49 -14.76
CA GLY A 79 9.63 -0.32 -15.98
C GLY A 79 9.83 -1.82 -15.78
N ALA A 80 10.73 -2.22 -14.88
CA ALA A 80 10.98 -3.61 -14.50
C ALA A 80 11.12 -3.75 -12.98
N ILE A 81 10.99 -4.98 -12.50
CA ILE A 81 11.19 -5.32 -11.09
C ILE A 81 11.96 -6.63 -10.96
N THR A 82 12.75 -6.77 -9.90
CA THR A 82 13.35 -8.05 -9.52
C THR A 82 12.48 -8.75 -8.47
N GLN A 83 12.59 -10.06 -8.35
CA GLN A 83 11.85 -10.81 -7.31
C GLN A 83 12.10 -10.26 -5.90
N MET A 84 13.34 -9.89 -5.56
CA MET A 84 13.66 -9.28 -4.26
C MET A 84 13.01 -7.91 -4.06
N ALA A 85 13.00 -7.07 -5.09
CA ALA A 85 12.33 -5.76 -5.02
C ALA A 85 10.81 -5.93 -4.88
N MET A 86 10.22 -6.91 -5.56
CA MET A 86 8.81 -7.25 -5.42
C MET A 86 8.48 -7.66 -3.99
N ILE A 87 9.25 -8.58 -3.40
CA ILE A 87 9.07 -9.02 -2.01
C ILE A 87 9.16 -7.82 -1.06
N LYS A 88 10.14 -6.92 -1.27
CA LYS A 88 10.29 -5.71 -0.48
C LYS A 88 9.04 -4.81 -0.55
N VAL A 89 8.55 -4.51 -1.75
CA VAL A 89 7.35 -3.67 -1.95
C VAL A 89 6.12 -4.30 -1.30
N LEU A 90 5.92 -5.62 -1.45
CA LEU A 90 4.77 -6.32 -0.86
C LEU A 90 4.84 -6.33 0.66
N ASN A 91 6.02 -6.56 1.25
CA ASN A 91 6.25 -6.57 2.68
C ASN A 91 6.09 -5.19 3.33
N GLU A 92 6.61 -4.13 2.69
CA GLU A 92 6.41 -2.74 3.13
C GLU A 92 4.93 -2.36 3.17
N ASN A 93 4.11 -3.01 2.35
CA ASN A 93 2.67 -2.86 2.29
C ASN A 93 1.92 -4.03 2.98
N MET A 94 2.49 -4.71 3.98
CA MET A 94 1.71 -5.70 4.75
C MET A 94 0.74 -5.03 5.73
N PRO A 95 -0.49 -5.56 5.90
CA PRO A 95 -1.42 -5.09 6.91
C PRO A 95 -0.80 -5.30 8.30
N GLY A 96 -0.52 -4.21 9.02
CA GLY A 96 0.16 -4.25 10.31
C GLY A 96 1.65 -3.88 10.27
N ASN A 97 2.27 -3.78 9.09
CA ASN A 97 3.61 -3.19 8.92
C ASN A 97 3.56 -1.64 8.92
N SER A 98 2.65 -1.06 9.70
CA SER A 98 2.46 0.37 9.96
C SER A 98 3.57 0.92 10.87
N LYS A 99 4.84 0.63 10.58
CA LYS A 99 5.91 1.31 11.31
C LYS A 99 6.00 2.80 10.98
N ASP A 100 5.55 3.29 9.81
CA ASP A 100 5.85 4.70 9.50
C ASP A 100 4.91 5.59 8.67
N ARG A 101 3.74 5.15 8.15
CA ARG A 101 2.95 6.05 7.25
C ARG A 101 1.50 6.35 7.63
N THR A 102 0.94 5.75 8.69
CA THR A 102 -0.49 5.94 9.01
C THR A 102 -0.82 6.13 10.49
N ARG A 103 0.16 6.42 11.36
CA ARG A 103 -0.17 6.96 12.69
C ARG A 103 -0.68 8.39 12.54
N VAL A 104 -1.95 8.53 12.17
CA VAL A 104 -2.67 9.79 12.30
C VAL A 104 -2.83 10.04 13.80
N ILE A 105 -1.87 10.75 14.39
CA ILE A 105 -1.96 11.20 15.77
C ILE A 105 -3.03 12.30 15.80
N LYS A 106 -4.25 11.93 16.21
CA LYS A 106 -5.33 12.88 16.44
C LYS A 106 -5.17 13.47 17.84
N ILE A 107 -4.70 14.71 17.92
CA ILE A 107 -4.66 15.47 19.17
C ILE A 107 -5.97 16.27 19.27
N PRO A 108 -6.80 16.04 20.31
CA PRO A 108 -8.01 16.84 20.51
C PRO A 108 -7.66 18.31 20.70
N GLN A 109 -8.35 19.20 20.00
CA GLN A 109 -8.10 20.66 20.09
C GLN A 109 -8.18 21.17 21.53
N LYS A 110 -9.14 20.68 22.33
CA LYS A 110 -9.28 21.07 23.74
C LYS A 110 -7.99 20.82 24.54
N LYS A 111 -7.40 19.63 24.36
CA LYS A 111 -6.14 19.25 25.00
C LYS A 111 -4.97 20.08 24.45
N LEU A 112 -4.96 20.37 23.15
CA LEU A 112 -3.91 21.20 22.56
C LEU A 112 -3.95 22.63 23.12
N CYS A 113 -5.15 23.22 23.24
CA CYS A 113 -5.34 24.57 23.78
C CYS A 113 -4.96 24.73 25.26
N GLU A 114 -4.77 23.64 26.02
CA GLU A 114 -4.24 23.71 27.40
C GLU A 114 -2.74 24.09 27.43
N TYR A 115 -2.01 23.86 26.33
CA TYR A 115 -0.57 24.15 26.22
C TYR A 115 -0.25 25.45 25.47
N PHE A 116 -1.26 26.11 24.89
CA PHE A 116 -1.08 27.34 24.12
C PHE A 116 -1.93 28.48 24.69
N PRO A 117 -1.43 29.73 24.69
CA PRO A 117 -2.24 30.88 25.03
C PRO A 117 -3.45 31.05 24.09
N ALA A 118 -4.56 31.57 24.62
CA ALA A 118 -5.84 31.67 23.91
C ALA A 118 -5.82 32.52 22.63
N PHE A 119 -4.80 33.37 22.45
CA PHE A 119 -4.66 34.25 21.29
C PHE A 119 -3.89 33.62 20.11
N PHE A 120 -3.42 32.38 20.24
CA PHE A 120 -2.67 31.71 19.18
C PHE A 120 -3.58 31.26 18.04
N ALA A 121 -3.18 31.59 16.81
CA ALA A 121 -3.82 31.04 15.62
C ALA A 121 -3.43 29.56 15.41
N ARG A 122 -4.29 28.78 14.75
CA ARG A 122 -4.03 27.37 14.43
C ARG A 122 -2.70 27.17 13.69
N THR A 123 -2.35 28.09 12.79
CA THR A 123 -1.08 28.08 12.05
C THR A 123 0.13 28.30 12.95
N GLN A 124 0.02 29.20 13.94
CA GLN A 124 1.09 29.44 14.91
C GLN A 124 1.29 28.24 15.84
N MET A 125 0.21 27.60 16.28
CA MET A 125 0.30 26.35 17.05
C MET A 125 1.00 25.25 16.23
N GLY A 126 0.61 25.09 14.95
CA GLY A 126 1.25 24.12 14.05
C GLY A 126 2.75 24.35 13.90
N ASN A 127 3.17 25.59 13.65
CA ASN A 127 4.58 25.94 13.49
C ASN A 127 5.39 25.64 14.76
N ILE A 128 4.84 25.91 15.94
CA ILE A 128 5.51 25.64 17.21
C ILE A 128 5.61 24.14 17.47
N ILE A 129 4.56 23.36 17.17
CA ILE A 129 4.60 21.90 17.28
C ILE A 129 5.72 21.34 16.40
N PHE A 130 5.83 21.80 15.15
CA PHE A 130 6.91 21.36 14.26
C PHE A 130 8.29 21.77 14.79
N LYS A 131 8.44 22.99 15.30
CA LYS A 131 9.70 23.46 15.88
C LYS A 131 10.13 22.63 17.09
N LEU A 132 9.20 22.34 18.01
CA LEU A 132 9.47 21.50 19.19
C LEU A 132 9.87 20.06 18.79
N LEU A 133 9.23 19.52 17.75
CA LEU A 133 9.57 18.19 17.23
C LEU A 133 10.94 18.18 16.55
N GLU A 134 11.32 19.26 15.88
CA GLU A 134 12.63 19.43 15.26
C GLU A 134 13.73 19.57 16.31
N GLU A 135 13.51 20.36 17.36
CA GLU A 135 14.40 20.46 18.53
C GLU A 135 14.60 19.09 19.20
N TRP A 136 13.50 18.38 19.53
CA TRP A 136 13.57 17.03 20.10
C TRP A 136 14.32 16.04 19.20
N LYS A 137 14.10 16.10 17.88
CA LYS A 137 14.81 15.26 16.91
C LYS A 137 16.31 15.55 16.93
N ASN A 138 16.70 16.82 16.95
CA ASN A 138 18.11 17.22 16.95
C ASN A 138 18.81 16.82 18.25
N GLU A 139 18.13 16.92 19.40
CA GLU A 139 18.66 16.49 20.70
C GLU A 139 18.85 14.97 20.77
N ASN A 140 17.93 14.19 20.19
CA ASN A 140 17.98 12.73 20.25
C ASN A 140 18.73 12.05 19.08
N ASN A 141 18.98 12.74 17.97
CA ASN A 141 19.84 12.25 16.88
C ASN A 141 21.34 12.53 17.12
N GLY A 142 21.70 13.24 18.19
CA GLY A 142 23.11 13.50 18.54
C GLY A 142 23.87 12.30 19.14
N GLY A 143 23.27 11.10 19.17
CA GLY A 143 23.83 9.90 19.83
C GLY A 143 24.47 8.85 18.91
N GLU A 144 24.44 9.01 17.58
CA GLU A 144 25.06 8.06 16.62
C GLU A 144 26.24 8.68 15.84
N ALA A 145 27.05 9.49 16.51
CA ALA A 145 28.29 10.01 15.94
C ALA A 145 29.41 10.03 16.99
N ASP A 146 29.84 8.86 17.47
CA ASP A 146 31.26 8.56 17.69
C ASP A 146 31.46 7.08 18.02
N GLY A 147 32.40 6.42 17.35
CA GLY A 147 32.74 5.02 17.60
C GLY A 147 33.32 4.29 16.41
N VAL A 148 34.61 4.56 16.17
CA VAL A 148 35.58 3.78 15.36
C VAL A 148 35.41 2.27 15.48
#